data_AF-A0A6B3G9Q2-F1
#
_entry.id   AF-A0A6B3G9Q2-F1
#
_cell.length_a   1.000
_cell.length_b   1.000
_cell.length_c   1.000
_cell.angle_alpha   90.00
_cell.angle_beta   90.00
_cell.angle_gamma   90.00
#
_symmetry.space_group_name_H-M   'P 1'
#
loop_
_entity.id
_entity.type
_entity.pdbx_description
1 polymer ?
#
loop_
_entity_poly.entity_id
_entity_poly.type
_entity_poly.pdbx_seq_one_letter_code
_entity_poly.pdbx_strand_id
1 'polypeptide(L)'
;ESNLTRGDRSWTEFVRRSKAPELPVVLLEDLGALVGLILALGGVGVALATGNGVWDGIGTLCIGILLILIAIVLAVETKSLLLGESAGIEDVQKIKAAVVDGDTVTRIIHMRTLHLGPEELLVAAKIAVRHDETAAEVAEAINAAENRI
;
A
#
# COMPACT_ATOMS: atom_id res chain seq x y z
N GLU A 1 -17.30 -12.45 -16.52
CA GLU A 1 -17.14 -11.00 -16.78
C GLU A 1 -15.70 -10.50 -16.85
N SER A 2 -14.69 -11.28 -16.46
CA SER A 2 -13.27 -10.88 -16.40
C SER A 2 -12.52 -10.79 -17.74
N ASN A 3 -13.20 -10.91 -18.89
CA ASN A 3 -12.55 -11.03 -20.20
C ASN A 3 -12.73 -9.81 -21.12
N LEU A 4 -13.43 -8.76 -20.68
CA LEU A 4 -13.72 -7.58 -21.52
C LEU A 4 -12.73 -6.41 -21.35
N THR A 5 -11.78 -6.50 -20.41
CA THR A 5 -10.76 -5.47 -20.14
C THR A 5 -9.32 -5.93 -20.38
N ARG A 6 -9.14 -7.15 -20.92
CA ARG A 6 -7.83 -7.79 -21.07
C ARG A 6 -7.21 -7.46 -22.42
N GLY A 7 -6.48 -6.36 -22.49
CA GLY A 7 -5.44 -6.16 -23.49
C GLY A 7 -4.19 -7.03 -23.20
N ASP A 8 -3.09 -6.73 -23.89
CA ASP A 8 -1.81 -7.48 -23.93
C ASP A 8 -0.92 -7.39 -22.66
N ARG A 9 -1.48 -7.15 -21.47
CA ARG A 9 -0.66 -6.83 -20.27
C ARG A 9 -0.50 -8.00 -19.31
N SER A 10 0.73 -8.15 -18.81
CA SER A 10 1.18 -9.22 -17.90
C SER A 10 0.42 -9.21 -16.56
N TRP A 11 0.13 -10.39 -16.03
CA TRP A 11 -0.47 -10.60 -14.69
C TRP A 11 0.28 -9.84 -13.57
N THR A 12 1.59 -9.67 -13.73
CA THR A 12 2.45 -8.92 -12.79
C THR A 12 2.11 -7.44 -12.73
N GLU A 13 1.58 -6.85 -13.81
CA GLU A 13 1.23 -5.44 -13.91
C GLU A 13 -0.17 -5.16 -13.34
N PHE A 14 -1.08 -6.14 -13.44
CA PHE A 14 -2.42 -6.06 -12.84
C PHE A 14 -2.35 -6.14 -11.30
N VAL A 15 -1.53 -7.04 -10.77
CA VAL A 15 -1.29 -7.15 -9.32
C VAL A 15 -0.60 -5.91 -8.75
N ARG A 16 0.24 -5.23 -9.55
CA ARG A 16 0.96 -4.02 -9.11
C ARG A 16 0.12 -2.74 -9.13
N ARG A 17 -0.98 -2.72 -9.89
CA ARG A 17 -1.80 -1.51 -10.07
C ARG A 17 -3.04 -1.48 -9.17
N SER A 18 -3.53 -2.64 -8.76
CA SER A 18 -4.56 -2.73 -7.71
C SER A 18 -3.88 -2.62 -6.36
N LYS A 19 -3.72 -1.38 -5.85
CA LYS A 19 -3.21 -1.06 -4.51
C LYS A 19 -4.18 -1.52 -3.39
N ALA A 20 -4.67 -2.76 -3.43
CA ALA A 20 -5.43 -3.35 -2.34
C ALA A 20 -4.45 -4.14 -1.44
N PRO A 21 -3.91 -3.53 -0.37
CA PRO A 21 -2.93 -4.16 0.51
C PRO A 21 -3.44 -5.43 1.21
N GLU A 22 -4.75 -5.63 1.23
CA GLU A 22 -5.41 -6.78 1.85
C GLU A 22 -5.12 -8.09 1.09
N LEU A 23 -5.00 -8.04 -0.25
CA LEU A 23 -4.86 -9.24 -1.06
C LEU A 23 -3.49 -9.93 -0.90
N PRO A 24 -2.34 -9.23 -0.94
CA PRO A 24 -1.05 -9.85 -0.68
C PRO A 24 -0.93 -10.46 0.72
N VAL A 25 -1.55 -9.83 1.72
CA VAL A 25 -1.53 -10.29 3.12
C VAL A 25 -2.23 -11.64 3.26
N VAL A 26 -3.46 -11.76 2.74
CA VAL A 26 -4.23 -13.01 2.81
C VAL A 26 -3.54 -14.14 2.05
N LEU A 27 -2.95 -13.84 0.90
CA LEU A 27 -2.19 -14.84 0.13
C LEU A 27 -0.93 -15.30 0.86
N LEU A 28 -0.20 -14.39 1.51
CA LEU A 28 0.97 -14.73 2.31
C LEU A 28 0.59 -15.63 3.51
N GLU A 29 -0.52 -15.32 4.17
CA GLU A 29 -1.06 -16.12 5.27
C GLU A 29 -1.42 -17.55 4.83
N ASP A 30 -2.19 -17.68 3.74
CA ASP A 30 -2.61 -18.98 3.21
C ASP A 30 -1.42 -19.85 2.78
N LEU A 31 -0.44 -19.25 2.09
CA LEU A 31 0.80 -19.93 1.75
C LEU A 31 1.58 -20.34 3.01
N GLY A 32 1.64 -19.49 4.02
CA GLY A 32 2.24 -19.79 5.31
C GLY A 32 1.59 -21.00 6.00
N ALA A 33 0.26 -21.05 6.00
CA ALA A 33 -0.50 -22.16 6.56
C ALA A 33 -0.25 -23.47 5.80
N LEU A 34 -0.23 -23.43 4.46
CA LEU A 34 0.06 -24.59 3.62
C LEU A 34 1.48 -25.13 3.84
N VAL A 35 2.48 -24.24 3.92
CA VAL A 35 3.87 -24.63 4.21
C VAL A 35 3.97 -25.21 5.63
N GLY A 36 3.33 -24.58 6.61
CA GLY A 36 3.26 -25.08 7.99
C GLY A 36 2.65 -26.48 8.08
N LEU A 37 1.58 -26.74 7.30
CA LEU A 37 0.96 -28.05 7.22
C LEU A 37 1.89 -29.11 6.64
N ILE A 38 2.63 -28.79 5.58
CA ILE A 38 3.63 -29.70 4.98
C ILE A 38 4.73 -30.03 5.99
N LEU A 39 5.22 -29.02 6.74
CA LEU A 39 6.24 -29.22 7.77
C LEU A 39 5.72 -30.10 8.92
N ALA A 40 4.47 -29.89 9.36
CA ALA A 40 3.84 -30.69 10.40
C ALA A 40 3.70 -32.16 9.96
N LEU A 41 3.17 -32.37 8.76
CA LEU A 41 2.98 -33.71 8.20
C LEU A 41 4.31 -34.44 8.01
N GLY A 42 5.35 -33.73 7.54
CA GLY A 42 6.70 -34.27 7.42
C GLY A 42 7.33 -34.63 8.77
N GLY A 43 7.26 -33.74 9.76
CA GLY A 43 7.81 -33.96 11.09
C GLY A 43 7.17 -35.15 11.81
N VAL A 44 5.83 -35.17 11.85
CA VAL A 44 5.06 -36.28 12.44
C VAL A 44 5.27 -37.57 11.66
N GLY A 45 5.26 -37.51 10.32
CA GLY A 45 5.44 -38.69 9.46
C GLY A 45 6.80 -39.37 9.66
N VAL A 46 7.88 -38.59 9.72
CA VAL A 46 9.23 -39.12 9.99
C VAL A 46 9.35 -39.62 11.42
N ALA A 47 8.77 -38.91 12.40
CA ALA A 47 8.77 -39.34 13.79
C ALA A 47 8.09 -40.71 13.99
N LEU A 48 6.95 -40.92 13.32
CA LEU A 48 6.24 -42.21 13.33
C LEU A 48 7.05 -43.32 12.64
N ALA A 49 7.69 -43.02 11.51
CA ALA A 49 8.48 -44.00 10.77
C ALA A 49 9.78 -44.42 11.48
N THR A 50 10.44 -43.49 12.18
CA THR A 50 11.69 -43.76 12.91
C THR A 50 11.48 -44.11 14.38
N GLY A 51 10.27 -43.91 14.92
CA GLY A 51 9.98 -44.04 16.36
C GLY A 51 10.67 -42.97 17.23
N ASN A 52 11.25 -41.93 16.62
CA ASN A 52 11.97 -40.88 17.32
C ASN A 52 11.20 -39.55 17.27
N GLY A 53 10.61 -39.17 18.40
CA GLY A 53 9.84 -37.93 18.55
C GLY A 53 10.64 -36.63 18.37
N VAL A 54 11.98 -36.69 18.31
CA VAL A 54 12.81 -35.51 18.03
C VAL A 54 12.47 -34.89 16.67
N TRP A 55 12.08 -35.70 15.68
CA TRP A 55 11.70 -35.21 14.35
C TRP A 55 10.42 -34.36 14.37
N ASP A 56 9.48 -34.69 15.24
CA ASP A 56 8.26 -33.88 15.46
C ASP A 56 8.60 -32.57 16.18
N GLY A 57 9.52 -32.61 17.14
CA GLY A 57 10.04 -31.43 17.81
C GLY A 57 10.75 -30.45 16.85
N ILE A 58 11.57 -30.96 15.93
CA ILE A 58 12.22 -30.14 14.89
C ILE A 58 11.17 -29.55 13.94
N GLY A 59 10.18 -30.34 13.52
CA GLY A 59 9.06 -29.86 12.69
C GLY A 59 8.31 -28.71 13.35
N THR A 60 7.98 -28.86 14.64
CA THR A 60 7.29 -27.84 15.43
C THR A 60 8.12 -26.57 15.58
N LEU A 61 9.42 -26.69 15.79
CA LEU A 61 10.33 -25.53 15.87
C LEU A 61 10.37 -24.77 14.53
N CYS A 62 10.47 -25.49 13.40
CA CYS A 62 10.42 -24.89 12.07
C CYS A 62 9.11 -24.14 11.82
N ILE A 63 7.97 -24.68 12.25
CA ILE A 63 6.67 -24.00 12.15
C ILE A 63 6.67 -22.73 13.01
N GLY A 64 7.20 -22.79 14.23
CA GLY A 64 7.32 -21.61 15.10
C GLY A 64 8.12 -20.47 14.46
N ILE A 65 9.27 -20.80 13.84
CA ILE A 65 10.10 -19.83 13.10
C ILE A 65 9.34 -19.26 11.91
N LEU A 66 8.66 -20.10 11.14
CA LEU A 66 7.84 -19.68 9.99
C LEU A 66 6.78 -18.66 10.42
N LEU A 67 6.05 -18.93 11.51
CA LEU A 67 5.03 -18.03 12.02
C LEU A 67 5.60 -16.68 12.48
N ILE A 68 6.78 -16.68 13.12
CA ILE A 68 7.48 -15.44 13.50
C ILE A 68 7.84 -14.62 12.25
N LEU A 69 8.37 -15.27 11.21
CA LEU A 69 8.72 -14.59 9.96
C LEU A 69 7.49 -13.98 9.29
N ILE A 70 6.38 -14.72 9.19
CA ILE A 70 5.12 -14.21 8.64
C ILE A 70 4.63 -13.01 9.46
N ALA A 71 4.63 -13.11 10.79
CA ALA A 71 4.22 -12.03 11.67
C ALA A 71 5.05 -10.75 11.47
N ILE A 72 6.38 -10.88 11.29
CA ILE A 72 7.26 -9.74 11.00
C ILE A 72 6.88 -9.08 9.67
N VAL A 73 6.66 -9.87 8.61
CA VAL A 73 6.29 -9.34 7.29
C VAL A 73 4.95 -8.60 7.37
N LEU A 74 3.94 -9.20 8.01
CA LEU A 74 2.63 -8.58 8.20
C LEU A 74 2.71 -7.29 9.02
N ALA A 75 3.55 -7.27 10.06
CA ALA A 75 3.76 -6.08 10.88
C ALA A 75 4.39 -4.92 10.06
N VAL A 76 5.35 -5.23 9.19
CA VAL A 76 5.98 -4.23 8.32
C VAL A 76 4.98 -3.67 7.31
N GLU A 77 4.18 -4.53 6.66
CA GLU A 77 3.24 -4.05 5.65
C GLU A 77 2.06 -3.28 6.24
N THR A 78 1.51 -3.75 7.37
CA THR A 78 0.43 -3.02 8.06
C THR A 78 0.91 -1.67 8.57
N LYS A 79 2.18 -1.56 8.98
CA LYS A 79 2.78 -0.29 9.45
C LYS A 79 2.82 0.77 8.35
N SER A 80 3.06 0.40 7.09
CA SER A 80 3.07 1.35 5.97
C SER A 80 1.71 2.03 5.80
N LEU A 81 0.63 1.25 5.90
CA LEU A 81 -0.75 1.75 5.78
C LEU A 81 -1.14 2.66 6.95
N LEU A 82 -0.72 2.31 8.17
CA LEU A 82 -1.08 3.07 9.37
C LEU A 82 -0.30 4.39 9.50
N LEU A 83 0.90 4.49 8.91
CA LEU A 83 1.70 5.71 8.97
C LEU A 83 1.29 6.76 7.94
N GLY A 84 0.40 6.40 7.00
CA GLY A 84 -0.07 7.27 5.93
C GLY A 84 1.06 7.58 4.95
N GLU A 85 1.23 6.69 3.98
CA GLU A 85 2.22 6.82 2.94
C GLU A 85 1.99 8.10 2.12
N SER A 86 3.04 8.88 1.89
CA SER A 86 2.94 10.07 1.03
C SER A 86 2.64 9.68 -0.42
N ALA A 87 2.03 10.59 -1.18
CA ALA A 87 1.92 10.42 -2.63
C ALA A 87 3.30 10.17 -3.26
N GLY A 88 3.33 9.34 -4.30
CA GLY A 88 4.56 9.09 -5.05
C GLY A 88 5.10 10.39 -5.62
N ILE A 89 6.42 10.47 -5.85
CA ILE A 89 7.09 11.69 -6.33
C ILE A 89 6.43 12.21 -7.62
N GLU A 90 6.05 11.32 -8.53
CA GLU A 90 5.35 11.68 -9.77
C GLU A 90 3.99 12.32 -9.53
N ASP A 91 3.19 11.75 -8.62
CA ASP A 91 1.85 12.27 -8.29
C ASP A 91 1.96 13.62 -7.57
N VAL A 92 2.93 13.77 -6.67
CA VAL A 92 3.27 15.05 -6.05
C VAL A 92 3.59 16.11 -7.11
N GLN A 93 4.36 15.77 -8.15
CA GLN A 93 4.68 16.73 -9.21
C GLN A 93 3.46 17.08 -10.08
N LYS A 94 2.60 16.11 -10.39
CA LYS A 94 1.34 16.37 -11.10
C LYS A 94 0.44 17.31 -10.31
N ILE A 95 0.26 17.05 -9.01
CA ILE A 95 -0.53 17.91 -8.12
C ILE A 95 0.07 19.32 -8.07
N LYS A 96 1.41 19.44 -7.94
CA LYS A 96 2.06 20.76 -7.95
C LYS A 96 1.83 21.52 -9.24
N ALA A 97 1.91 20.84 -10.38
CA ALA A 97 1.67 21.44 -11.69
C ALA A 97 0.19 21.82 -11.90
N ALA A 98 -0.74 21.02 -11.38
CA ALA A 98 -2.18 21.29 -11.47
C ALA A 98 -2.60 22.49 -10.60
N VAL A 99 -2.02 22.63 -9.41
CA VAL A 99 -2.36 23.70 -8.45
C VAL A 99 -1.85 25.07 -8.90
N VAL A 100 -0.66 25.16 -9.50
CA VAL A 100 -0.07 26.44 -9.92
C VAL A 100 -0.53 26.78 -11.34
N ASP A 101 -1.55 27.64 -11.48
CA ASP A 101 -1.96 28.22 -12.78
C ASP A 101 -1.05 29.35 -13.25
N GLY A 102 -0.31 29.97 -12.33
CA GLY A 102 0.56 31.12 -12.62
C GLY A 102 -0.16 32.47 -12.69
N ASP A 103 -1.48 32.50 -12.50
CA ASP A 103 -2.27 33.74 -12.52
C ASP A 103 -2.76 34.10 -11.10
N THR A 104 -3.63 33.27 -10.54
CA THR A 104 -4.27 33.43 -9.21
C THR A 104 -3.44 32.72 -8.14
N VAL A 105 -3.00 31.49 -8.41
CA VAL A 105 -2.11 30.73 -7.52
C VAL A 105 -0.68 30.82 -8.03
N THR A 106 0.10 31.70 -7.40
CA THR A 106 1.47 32.02 -7.86
C THR A 106 2.50 30.94 -7.52
N ARG A 107 2.38 30.31 -6.34
CA ARG A 107 3.25 29.20 -5.91
C ARG A 107 2.66 28.43 -4.74
N ILE A 108 3.18 27.22 -4.53
CA ILE A 108 2.95 26.42 -3.33
C ILE A 108 4.06 26.73 -2.30
N ILE A 109 3.67 27.16 -1.11
CA ILE A 109 4.58 27.45 0.02
C ILE A 109 4.96 26.15 0.74
N HIS A 110 3.98 25.29 0.98
CA HIS A 110 4.16 24.01 1.67
C HIS A 110 3.08 23.03 1.23
N MET A 111 3.41 21.75 1.06
CA MET A 111 2.43 20.73 0.72
C MET A 111 2.77 19.42 1.40
N ARG A 112 1.75 18.76 1.96
CA ARG A 112 1.81 17.39 2.45
C ARG A 112 0.71 16.57 1.82
N THR A 113 1.01 15.31 1.56
CA THR A 113 0.07 14.36 0.98
C THR A 113 0.04 13.11 1.84
N LEU A 114 -1.12 12.49 1.99
CA LEU A 114 -1.31 11.28 2.78
C LEU A 114 -2.30 10.37 2.06
N HIS A 115 -1.97 9.10 1.85
CA HIS A 115 -2.99 8.14 1.44
C HIS A 115 -3.90 7.83 2.63
N LEU A 116 -5.19 8.11 2.50
CA LEU A 116 -6.21 7.71 3.46
C LEU A 116 -6.72 6.30 3.17
N GLY A 117 -6.61 5.88 1.91
CA GLY A 117 -6.94 4.54 1.45
C GLY A 117 -6.25 4.22 0.12
N PRO A 118 -6.57 3.06 -0.48
CA PRO A 118 -6.01 2.60 -1.77
C PRO A 118 -6.09 3.63 -2.90
N GLU A 119 -7.23 4.32 -2.97
CA GLU A 119 -7.63 5.23 -4.06
C GLU A 119 -7.86 6.66 -3.53
N GLU A 120 -7.72 6.90 -2.22
CA GLU A 120 -7.98 8.19 -1.59
C GLU A 120 -6.70 8.85 -1.11
N LEU A 121 -6.46 10.07 -1.58
CA LEU A 121 -5.30 10.88 -1.22
C LEU A 121 -5.76 12.21 -0.60
N LEU A 122 -5.34 12.46 0.63
CA LEU A 122 -5.46 13.76 1.27
C LEU A 122 -4.31 14.66 0.81
N VAL A 123 -4.63 15.84 0.29
CA VAL A 123 -3.67 16.87 -0.10
C VAL A 123 -3.87 18.09 0.78
N ALA A 124 -2.87 18.42 1.60
CA ALA A 124 -2.83 19.62 2.41
C ALA A 124 -1.80 20.58 1.82
N ALA A 125 -2.27 21.63 1.14
CA ALA A 125 -1.42 22.62 0.49
C ALA A 125 -1.60 24.01 1.10
N LYS A 126 -0.48 24.69 1.36
CA LYS A 126 -0.40 26.12 1.64
C LYS A 126 0.03 26.82 0.36
N ILE A 127 -0.87 27.61 -0.21
CA ILE A 127 -0.66 28.32 -1.48
C ILE A 127 -0.42 29.82 -1.26
N ALA A 128 0.27 30.45 -2.19
CA ALA A 128 0.45 31.90 -2.25
C ALA A 128 -0.49 32.49 -3.31
N VAL A 129 -1.38 33.35 -2.85
CA VAL A 129 -2.31 34.14 -3.66
C VAL A 129 -1.80 35.57 -3.80
N ARG A 130 -2.37 36.36 -4.73
CA ARG A 130 -1.94 37.73 -4.91
C ARG A 130 -2.46 38.63 -3.79
N HIS A 131 -1.70 39.68 -3.49
CA HIS A 131 -2.00 40.60 -2.39
C HIS A 131 -3.20 41.52 -2.62
N ASP A 132 -3.60 41.69 -3.88
CA ASP A 132 -4.62 42.60 -4.38
C ASP A 132 -5.96 41.90 -4.60
N GLU A 133 -6.04 40.58 -4.35
CA GLU A 133 -7.26 39.79 -4.48
C GLU A 133 -8.17 39.94 -3.27
N THR A 134 -9.47 40.05 -3.54
CA THR A 134 -10.52 40.02 -2.54
C THR A 134 -10.70 38.60 -1.98
N ALA A 135 -11.31 38.49 -0.79
CA ALA A 135 -11.57 37.19 -0.18
C ALA A 135 -12.46 36.27 -1.05
N ALA A 136 -13.34 36.84 -1.89
CA ALA A 136 -14.18 36.08 -2.81
C ALA A 136 -13.35 35.47 -3.96
N GLU A 137 -12.46 36.27 -4.56
CA GLU A 137 -11.56 35.81 -5.63
C GLU A 137 -10.60 34.73 -5.11
N VAL A 138 -10.08 34.89 -3.88
CA VAL A 138 -9.25 33.86 -3.24
C VAL A 138 -10.03 32.55 -3.03
N ALA A 139 -11.30 32.62 -2.64
CA ALA A 139 -12.13 31.42 -2.48
C ALA A 139 -12.40 30.72 -3.82
N GLU A 140 -12.67 31.48 -4.89
CA GLU A 140 -12.82 30.93 -6.24
C GLU A 140 -11.51 30.28 -6.74
N ALA A 141 -10.37 30.91 -6.47
CA ALA A 141 -9.06 30.36 -6.81
C ALA A 141 -8.79 29.01 -6.12
N ILE A 142 -9.14 28.89 -4.84
CA ILE A 142 -9.03 27.64 -4.08
C ILE A 142 -9.92 26.55 -4.70
N ASN A 143 -11.19 26.87 -4.98
CA ASN A 143 -12.12 25.90 -5.60
C ASN A 143 -11.66 25.49 -7.01
N ALA A 144 -11.12 26.42 -7.78
CA ALA A 144 -10.57 26.13 -9.11
C ALA A 144 -9.29 25.28 -9.03
N ALA A 145 -8.46 25.46 -8.00
CA ALA A 145 -7.31 24.59 -7.75
C ALA A 145 -7.74 23.18 -7.34
N GLU A 146 -8.78 23.05 -6.50
CA GLU A 146 -9.33 21.75 -6.10
C GLU A 146 -9.89 20.96 -7.30
N ASN A 147 -10.64 21.60 -8.19
CA ASN A 147 -11.21 20.96 -9.39
C ASN A 147 -10.18 20.50 -10.43
N ARG A 148 -8.92 20.97 -10.34
CA ARG A 148 -7.83 20.60 -11.28
C ARG A 148 -7.06 19.36 -10.85
N ILE A 149 -7.19 18.94 -9.59
CA ILE A 149 -6.53 17.77 -8.99
C ILE A 149 -7.43 16.55 -9.16
#